data_AF-A7L641-F1
#
_entry.id   AF-A7L641-F1
#
_cell.length_a   1.000
_cell.length_b   1.000
_cell.length_c   1.000
_cell.angle_alpha   90.00
_cell.angle_beta   90.00
_cell.angle_gamma   90.00
#
_symmetry.space_group_name_H-M   'P 1'
#
loop_
_entity.id
_entity.type
_entity.pdbx_description
1 polymer ?
#
loop_
_entity_poly.entity_id
_entity_poly.type
_entity_poly.pdbx_seq_one_letter_code
_entity_poly.pdbx_strand_id
1 'polypeptide(L)'
;AMAWDRMDIAKKHILIYGQHWKPGALEQAMRDALVMDRVDFVKLLIENGVNLHRFLTISRLEDLYNTKQGPTNKFLRHLVQDVKQHTLLSSYRITLIDIGLVIEYLIGGAYRSSYTRKSFRVLYNDLYRKHKGMTSFAQGLSQHPLHQRHSLGNRKESSESTL
;
A
#
# COMPACT_ATOMS: atom_id res chain seq x y z
N ALA A 1 20.89 -0.71 -12.34
CA ALA A 1 20.79 -1.90 -13.22
C ALA A 1 19.36 -2.11 -13.76
N MET A 2 18.31 -2.22 -12.93
CA MET A 2 16.91 -2.45 -13.39
C MET A 2 16.37 -1.39 -14.37
N ALA A 3 16.66 -0.11 -14.12
CA ALA A 3 16.25 0.99 -15.01
C ALA A 3 16.93 0.99 -16.39
N TRP A 4 18.00 0.21 -16.55
CA TRP A 4 18.84 0.20 -17.77
C TRP A 4 18.87 -1.19 -18.44
N ASP A 5 18.07 -2.13 -17.93
CA ASP A 5 18.01 -3.54 -18.39
C ASP A 5 19.33 -4.31 -18.39
N ARG A 6 20.29 -3.86 -17.58
CA ARG A 6 21.62 -4.48 -17.54
C ARG A 6 21.65 -5.63 -16.53
N MET A 7 21.09 -6.76 -16.91
CA MET A 7 21.08 -8.00 -16.12
C MET A 7 22.48 -8.54 -15.84
N ASP A 8 23.39 -8.37 -16.80
CA ASP A 8 24.80 -8.73 -16.70
C ASP A 8 25.53 -7.98 -15.56
N ILE A 9 25.19 -6.69 -15.39
CA ILE A 9 25.72 -5.86 -14.29
C ILE A 9 25.05 -6.23 -12.97
N ALA A 10 23.74 -6.49 -13.00
CA ALA A 10 22.99 -6.92 -11.82
C ALA A 10 23.55 -8.22 -11.24
N LYS A 11 23.82 -9.23 -12.08
CA LYS A 11 24.45 -10.48 -11.65
C LYS A 11 25.79 -10.22 -10.97
N LYS A 12 26.67 -9.38 -11.52
CA LYS A 12 27.97 -9.08 -10.90
C LYS A 12 27.87 -8.41 -9.53
N HIS A 13 26.81 -7.64 -9.27
CA HIS A 13 26.59 -6.98 -7.98
C HIS A 13 25.69 -7.75 -7.02
N ILE A 14 24.85 -8.67 -7.51
CA ILE A 14 23.94 -9.50 -6.70
C ILE A 14 24.63 -10.82 -6.29
N LEU A 15 25.46 -11.42 -7.17
CA LEU A 15 26.17 -12.69 -6.93
C LEU A 15 27.46 -12.55 -6.13
N ILE A 16 27.72 -11.43 -5.46
CA ILE A 16 28.82 -11.39 -4.49
C ILE A 16 28.36 -12.23 -3.28
N TYR A 17 28.69 -13.52 -3.30
CA TYR A 17 28.54 -14.45 -2.19
C TYR A 17 29.12 -13.80 -0.93
N GLY A 18 28.26 -13.35 -0.02
CA GLY A 18 28.64 -12.68 1.22
C GLY A 18 28.14 -11.25 1.41
N GLN A 19 27.47 -10.64 0.42
CA GLN A 19 26.90 -9.31 0.60
C GLN A 19 25.64 -9.37 1.48
N HIS A 20 25.73 -8.83 2.70
CA HIS A 20 24.59 -8.65 3.58
C HIS A 20 23.65 -7.61 2.96
N TRP A 21 22.56 -8.05 2.36
CA TRP A 21 21.50 -7.15 1.89
C TRP A 21 21.01 -6.31 3.07
N LYS A 22 20.88 -5.00 2.87
CA LYS A 22 20.19 -4.17 3.85
C LYS A 22 18.78 -4.75 4.06
N PRO A 23 18.25 -4.80 5.30
CA PRO A 23 16.89 -5.24 5.54
C PRO A 23 15.92 -4.47 4.64
N GLY A 24 15.05 -5.16 3.91
CA GLY A 24 14.09 -4.53 2.98
C GLY A 24 14.59 -4.27 1.56
N ALA A 25 15.89 -4.43 1.28
CA ALA A 25 16.45 -4.12 -0.04
C ALA A 25 15.98 -5.11 -1.13
N LEU A 26 15.85 -6.39 -0.78
CA LEU A 26 15.36 -7.43 -1.68
C LEU A 26 13.88 -7.24 -1.99
N GLU A 27 13.08 -6.85 -0.99
CA GLU A 27 11.66 -6.53 -1.18
C GLU A 27 11.46 -5.32 -2.07
N GLN A 28 12.28 -4.27 -1.90
CA GLN A 28 12.22 -3.11 -2.79
C GLN A 28 12.63 -3.48 -4.22
N ALA A 29 13.72 -4.26 -4.38
CA ALA A 29 14.15 -4.72 -5.69
C ALA A 29 13.09 -5.58 -6.38
N MET A 30 12.37 -6.43 -5.63
CA MET A 30 11.26 -7.23 -6.15
C MET A 30 10.10 -6.35 -6.61
N ARG A 31 9.74 -5.32 -5.84
CA ARG A 31 8.72 -4.36 -6.25
C ARG A 31 9.08 -3.66 -7.55
N ASP A 32 10.31 -3.15 -7.64
CA ASP A 32 10.77 -2.42 -8.82
C ASP A 32 10.80 -3.34 -10.04
N ALA A 33 11.29 -4.58 -9.89
CA ALA A 33 11.30 -5.56 -10.95
C ALA A 33 9.88 -5.88 -11.47
N LEU A 34 8.90 -6.01 -10.58
CA LEU A 34 7.50 -6.26 -10.96
C LEU A 34 6.86 -5.04 -11.65
N VAL A 35 7.09 -3.82 -11.16
CA VAL A 35 6.52 -2.59 -11.75
C VAL A 35 7.12 -2.32 -13.13
N MET A 36 8.39 -2.65 -13.31
CA MET A 36 9.14 -2.40 -14.55
C MET A 36 9.09 -3.57 -15.54
N ASP A 37 8.29 -4.61 -15.29
CA ASP A 37 8.17 -5.81 -16.11
C ASP A 37 9.52 -6.51 -16.40
N ARG A 38 10.41 -6.53 -15.39
CA ARG A 38 11.75 -7.12 -15.48
C ARG A 38 11.76 -8.58 -15.05
N VAL A 39 11.26 -9.46 -15.91
CA VAL A 39 11.11 -10.90 -15.63
C VAL A 39 12.41 -11.57 -15.17
N ASP A 40 13.54 -11.26 -15.80
CA ASP A 40 14.83 -11.88 -15.43
C ASP A 40 15.31 -11.46 -14.03
N PHE A 41 15.01 -10.23 -13.62
CA PHE A 41 15.30 -9.75 -12.28
C PHE A 41 14.37 -10.41 -11.25
N VAL A 42 13.10 -10.63 -11.57
CA VAL A 42 12.18 -11.37 -10.70
C VAL A 42 12.70 -12.78 -10.45
N LYS A 43 13.12 -13.50 -11.50
CA LYS A 43 13.72 -14.84 -11.37
C LYS A 43 14.94 -14.82 -10.46
N LEU A 44 15.88 -13.92 -10.72
CA LEU A 44 17.10 -13.79 -9.92
C LEU A 44 16.79 -13.49 -8.45
N LEU A 45 15.83 -12.61 -8.16
CA LEU A 45 15.48 -12.27 -6.79
C LEU A 45 14.82 -13.44 -6.05
N ILE A 46 14.00 -14.25 -6.74
CA ILE A 46 13.43 -15.48 -6.16
C ILE A 46 14.55 -16.49 -5.86
N GLU A 47 15.49 -16.69 -6.79
CA GLU A 47 16.66 -17.55 -6.61
C GLU A 47 17.54 -17.11 -5.43
N ASN A 48 17.58 -15.80 -5.14
CA ASN A 48 18.38 -15.21 -4.07
C ASN A 48 17.59 -15.02 -2.75
N GLY A 49 16.45 -15.67 -2.58
CA GLY A 49 15.77 -15.80 -1.28
C GLY A 49 14.50 -14.97 -1.10
N VAL A 50 14.02 -14.27 -2.13
CA VAL A 50 12.69 -13.64 -2.06
C VAL A 50 11.60 -14.71 -2.14
N ASN A 51 10.90 -14.92 -1.02
CA ASN A 51 9.69 -15.74 -0.99
C ASN A 51 8.49 -14.94 -1.52
N LEU A 52 8.02 -15.28 -2.73
CA LEU A 52 6.95 -14.54 -3.39
C LEU A 52 5.61 -14.59 -2.64
N HIS A 53 5.30 -15.71 -1.98
CA HIS A 53 4.08 -15.86 -1.19
C HIS A 53 4.05 -14.93 0.03
N ARG A 54 5.20 -14.79 0.71
CA ARG A 54 5.35 -13.82 1.80
C ARG A 54 5.41 -12.38 1.28
N PHE A 55 5.95 -12.18 0.08
CA PHE A 55 6.08 -10.87 -0.53
C PHE A 55 4.74 -10.28 -0.97
N LEU A 56 3.89 -11.06 -1.65
CA LEU A 56 2.61 -10.61 -2.22
C LEU A 56 1.47 -10.57 -1.19
N THR A 57 1.51 -9.58 -0.30
CA THR A 57 0.40 -9.29 0.60
C THR A 57 -0.76 -8.63 -0.14
N ILE A 58 -1.97 -8.63 0.46
CA ILE A 58 -3.15 -7.95 -0.10
C ILE A 58 -2.85 -6.50 -0.48
N SER A 59 -2.24 -5.72 0.43
CA SER A 59 -1.91 -4.32 0.18
C SER A 59 -0.90 -4.14 -0.95
N ARG A 60 0.14 -4.99 -1.00
CA ARG A 60 1.17 -4.92 -2.05
C ARG A 60 0.61 -5.30 -3.41
N LEU A 61 -0.28 -6.29 -3.46
CA LEU A 61 -0.92 -6.70 -4.70
C LEU A 61 -1.82 -5.58 -5.25
N GLU A 62 -2.57 -4.90 -4.40
CA GLU A 62 -3.35 -3.72 -4.82
C GLU A 62 -2.47 -2.57 -5.28
N ASP A 63 -1.34 -2.31 -4.61
CA ASP A 63 -0.39 -1.30 -5.09
C ASP A 63 0.12 -1.64 -6.50
N LEU A 64 0.41 -2.92 -6.76
CA LEU A 64 0.85 -3.38 -8.08
C LEU A 64 -0.24 -3.17 -9.13
N TYR A 65 -1.50 -3.53 -8.86
CA TYR A 65 -2.60 -3.30 -9.80
C TYR A 65 -2.92 -1.81 -10.02
N ASN A 66 -2.64 -0.95 -9.03
CA ASN A 66 -2.87 0.48 -9.13
C ASN A 66 -1.63 1.27 -9.59
N THR A 67 -0.55 0.60 -10.00
CA THR A 67 0.64 1.29 -10.52
C THR A 67 0.29 2.15 -11.73
N LYS A 68 0.78 3.39 -11.75
CA LYS A 68 0.57 4.34 -12.86
C LYS A 68 1.54 4.10 -14.01
N GLN A 69 2.52 3.22 -13.81
CA GLN A 69 3.56 2.90 -14.78
C GLN A 69 3.07 1.71 -15.62
N GLY A 70 2.79 1.95 -16.90
CA GLY A 70 2.38 0.93 -17.85
C GLY A 70 1.04 1.21 -18.57
N PRO A 71 0.84 0.67 -19.78
CA PRO A 71 -0.38 0.88 -20.57
C PRO A 71 -1.62 0.19 -19.97
N THR A 72 -1.42 -0.79 -19.08
CA THR A 72 -2.46 -1.68 -18.54
C THR A 72 -3.39 -1.03 -17.52
N ASN A 73 -2.98 0.05 -16.84
CA ASN A 73 -3.80 0.70 -15.80
C ASN A 73 -5.12 1.25 -16.37
N LYS A 74 -5.08 1.84 -17.58
CA LYS A 74 -6.28 2.39 -18.24
C LYS A 74 -7.28 1.29 -18.61
N PHE A 75 -6.78 0.20 -19.19
CA PHE A 75 -7.63 -0.93 -19.58
C PHE A 75 -8.31 -1.56 -18.36
N LEU A 76 -7.57 -1.80 -17.28
CA LEU A 76 -8.16 -2.32 -16.03
C LEU A 76 -9.24 -1.38 -15.48
N ARG A 77 -9.02 -0.06 -15.51
CA ARG A 77 -10.04 0.92 -15.08
C ARG A 77 -11.32 0.84 -15.89
N HIS A 78 -11.23 0.68 -17.22
CA HIS A 78 -12.41 0.51 -18.06
C HIS A 78 -13.15 -0.78 -17.75
N LEU A 79 -12.44 -1.91 -17.60
CA LEU A 79 -13.08 -3.17 -17.20
C LEU A 79 -13.80 -3.06 -15.85
N VAL A 80 -13.22 -2.36 -14.88
CA VAL A 80 -13.88 -2.14 -13.58
C VAL A 80 -15.12 -1.24 -13.74
N GLN A 81 -15.08 -0.22 -14.61
CA GLN A 81 -16.25 0.61 -14.91
C GLN A 81 -17.37 -0.22 -15.53
N ASP A 82 -17.05 -1.08 -16.49
CA ASP A 82 -18.01 -1.94 -17.19
C ASP A 82 -18.72 -2.89 -16.20
N VAL A 83 -17.95 -3.57 -15.34
CA VAL A 83 -18.50 -4.54 -14.40
C VAL A 83 -19.30 -3.87 -13.28
N LYS A 84 -18.91 -2.67 -12.85
CA LYS A 84 -19.59 -1.95 -11.77
C LYS A 84 -20.71 -1.03 -12.25
N GLN A 85 -20.84 -0.84 -13.57
CA GLN A 85 -21.85 -0.01 -14.22
C GLN A 85 -21.90 1.44 -13.68
N HIS A 86 -20.75 2.00 -13.29
CA HIS A 86 -20.65 3.40 -12.86
C HIS A 86 -19.31 4.04 -13.22
N THR A 87 -19.36 5.35 -13.43
CA THR A 87 -18.16 6.17 -13.68
C THR A 87 -17.28 6.21 -12.43
N LEU A 88 -16.11 5.58 -12.51
CA LEU A 88 -15.09 5.67 -11.47
C LEU A 88 -14.47 7.07 -11.46
N LEU A 89 -14.37 7.68 -10.28
CA LEU A 89 -13.60 8.90 -10.08
C LEU A 89 -12.10 8.66 -10.37
N SER A 90 -11.39 9.69 -10.82
CA SER A 90 -9.94 9.60 -11.08
C SER A 90 -9.12 9.24 -9.84
N SER A 91 -9.62 9.55 -8.64
CA SER A 91 -9.04 9.20 -7.35
C SER A 91 -9.41 7.80 -6.84
N TYR A 92 -10.31 7.09 -7.53
CA TYR A 92 -10.72 5.75 -7.14
C TYR A 92 -9.52 4.80 -7.16
N ARG A 93 -9.35 4.06 -6.07
CA ARG A 93 -8.33 3.00 -5.94
C ARG A 93 -9.01 1.65 -6.16
N ILE A 94 -8.51 0.91 -7.14
CA ILE A 94 -9.02 -0.42 -7.49
C ILE A 94 -8.71 -1.39 -6.37
N THR A 95 -9.72 -2.13 -5.92
CA THR A 95 -9.59 -3.13 -4.84
C THR A 95 -9.42 -4.55 -5.40
N LEU A 96 -8.90 -5.48 -4.61
CA LEU A 96 -8.86 -6.91 -5.02
C LEU A 96 -10.27 -7.47 -5.27
N ILE A 97 -11.30 -6.94 -4.60
CA ILE A 97 -12.69 -7.31 -4.85
C ILE A 97 -13.11 -6.89 -6.26
N ASP A 98 -12.78 -5.66 -6.67
CA ASP A 98 -13.06 -5.17 -8.04
C ASP A 98 -12.35 -6.05 -9.08
N ILE A 99 -11.10 -6.44 -8.82
CA ILE A 99 -10.34 -7.35 -9.68
C ILE A 99 -11.00 -8.72 -9.74
N GLY A 100 -11.50 -9.22 -8.61
CA GLY A 100 -12.27 -10.45 -8.56
C GLY A 100 -13.49 -10.43 -9.48
N LEU A 101 -14.23 -9.31 -9.48
CA LEU A 101 -15.38 -9.11 -10.37
C LEU A 101 -14.96 -9.05 -11.85
N VAL A 102 -13.85 -8.38 -12.17
CA VAL A 102 -13.30 -8.36 -13.53
C VAL A 102 -12.90 -9.77 -13.99
N ILE A 103 -12.24 -10.56 -13.15
CA ILE A 103 -11.86 -11.95 -13.49
C ILE A 103 -13.11 -12.79 -13.75
N GLU A 104 -14.14 -12.67 -12.92
CA GLU A 104 -15.41 -13.38 -13.11
C GLU A 104 -16.12 -12.97 -14.40
N TYR A 105 -16.13 -11.68 -14.73
CA TYR A 105 -16.68 -11.16 -15.97
C TYR A 105 -15.94 -11.71 -17.20
N LEU A 106 -14.60 -11.72 -17.16
CA LEU A 106 -13.78 -12.18 -18.29
C LEU A 106 -13.83 -13.70 -18.50
N ILE A 107 -13.86 -14.48 -17.42
CA ILE A 107 -13.92 -15.95 -17.51
C ILE A 107 -15.37 -16.41 -17.80
N GLY A 108 -16.36 -15.74 -17.20
CA GLY A 108 -17.77 -16.05 -17.38
C GLY A 108 -18.21 -17.39 -16.79
N GLY A 109 -19.40 -17.81 -17.20
CA GLY A 109 -20.02 -19.07 -16.77
C GLY A 109 -20.32 -19.09 -15.27
N ALA A 110 -19.89 -20.15 -14.59
CA ALA A 110 -20.05 -20.34 -13.14
C ALA A 110 -18.74 -20.10 -12.36
N TYR A 111 -17.72 -19.52 -12.99
CA TYR A 111 -16.46 -19.26 -12.31
C TYR A 111 -16.65 -18.24 -11.19
N ARG A 112 -16.03 -18.51 -10.03
CA ARG A 112 -16.05 -17.62 -8.87
C ARG A 112 -14.66 -17.40 -8.34
N SER A 113 -14.19 -16.16 -8.48
CA SER A 113 -12.88 -15.71 -8.06
C SER A 113 -12.70 -15.86 -6.55
N SER A 114 -11.49 -16.20 -6.12
CA SER A 114 -11.14 -16.24 -4.70
C SER A 114 -11.38 -14.88 -4.02
N TYR A 115 -11.23 -13.77 -4.74
CA TYR A 115 -11.40 -12.42 -4.20
C TYR A 115 -12.86 -12.01 -3.94
N THR A 116 -13.84 -12.69 -4.53
CA THR A 116 -15.28 -12.39 -4.33
C THR A 116 -15.94 -13.30 -3.31
N ARG A 117 -15.24 -14.35 -2.86
CA ARG A 117 -15.75 -15.31 -1.87
C ARG A 117 -15.96 -14.63 -0.51
N LYS A 118 -16.96 -15.12 0.23
CA LYS A 118 -17.33 -14.58 1.55
C LYS A 118 -16.15 -14.57 2.53
N SER A 119 -15.37 -15.65 2.57
CA SER A 119 -14.19 -15.77 3.44
C SER A 119 -13.17 -14.67 3.17
N PHE A 120 -12.87 -14.42 1.90
CA PHE A 120 -11.94 -13.36 1.50
C PHE A 120 -12.48 -11.97 1.84
N ARG A 121 -13.77 -11.69 1.58
CA ARG A 121 -14.39 -10.40 1.91
C ARG A 121 -14.32 -10.08 3.40
N VAL A 122 -14.51 -11.08 4.26
CA VAL A 122 -14.36 -10.93 5.72
C VAL A 122 -12.93 -10.57 6.08
N LEU A 123 -11.94 -11.33 5.57
CA LEU A 123 -10.51 -11.06 5.80
C LEU A 123 -10.12 -9.66 5.30
N TYR A 124 -10.53 -9.30 4.09
CA TYR A 124 -10.22 -8.03 3.46
C TYR A 124 -10.76 -6.85 4.27
N ASN A 125 -12.03 -6.92 4.69
CA ASN A 125 -12.67 -5.86 5.48
C ASN A 125 -12.01 -5.71 6.87
N ASP A 126 -11.60 -6.81 7.49
CA ASP A 126 -10.91 -6.77 8.78
C ASP A 126 -9.56 -6.05 8.70
N LEU A 127 -8.75 -6.38 7.68
CA LEU A 127 -7.47 -5.73 7.42
C LEU A 127 -7.63 -4.22 7.23
N TYR A 128 -8.61 -3.80 6.43
CA TYR A 128 -8.87 -2.39 6.17
C TYR A 128 -9.46 -1.64 7.38
N ARG A 129 -10.30 -2.30 8.18
CA ARG A 129 -10.79 -1.73 9.44
C ARG A 129 -9.63 -1.51 10.42
N LYS A 130 -8.72 -2.47 10.54
CA LYS A 130 -7.53 -2.36 11.39
C LYS A 130 -6.62 -1.22 10.94
N HIS A 131 -6.43 -1.05 9.63
CA HIS A 131 -5.65 0.06 9.08
C HIS A 131 -6.27 1.44 9.38
N LYS A 132 -7.61 1.55 9.30
CA LYS A 132 -8.33 2.80 9.61
C LYS A 132 -8.31 3.13 11.11
N GLY A 133 -8.42 2.12 11.97
CA GLY A 133 -8.28 2.29 13.42
C GLY A 133 -6.88 2.77 13.83
N MET A 134 -5.83 2.20 13.22
CA MET A 134 -4.44 2.61 13.48
C MET A 134 -4.18 4.07 13.10
N THR A 135 -4.75 4.55 11.98
CA THR A 135 -4.63 5.95 11.55
C THR A 135 -5.37 6.93 12.46
N SER A 136 -6.51 6.55 13.04
CA SER A 136 -7.24 7.41 13.99
C SER A 136 -6.56 7.51 15.35
N PHE A 137 -5.88 6.45 15.83
CA PHE A 137 -5.09 6.52 17.06
C PHE A 137 -3.83 7.37 16.90
N ALA A 138 -3.16 7.30 15.73
CA ALA A 138 -1.99 8.13 15.46
C ALA A 138 -2.30 9.64 15.38
N GLN A 139 -3.51 10.02 14.94
CA GLN A 139 -3.96 11.42 14.93
C GLN A 139 -4.36 11.95 16.32
N GLY A 140 -4.63 11.07 17.29
CA GLY A 140 -4.94 11.46 18.68
C GLY A 140 -3.72 11.82 19.52
N LEU A 141 -2.51 11.41 19.12
CA LEU A 141 -1.26 11.64 19.86
C LEU A 141 -0.53 12.94 19.45
N SER A 142 -1.09 13.70 18.50
CA SER A 142 -0.46 14.93 17.96
C SER A 142 -1.03 16.24 18.52
N GLN A 143 -1.96 16.21 19.48
CA GLN A 143 -2.48 17.42 20.12
C GLN A 143 -2.06 17.50 21.59
N HIS A 144 -0.89 18.08 21.81
CA HIS A 144 -0.48 18.60 23.12
C HIS A 144 -0.36 20.12 22.99
N PRO A 145 -1.30 20.93 23.53
CA PRO A 145 -1.07 22.35 23.68
C PRO A 145 -0.14 22.56 24.88
N LEU A 146 1.04 23.14 24.61
CA LEU A 146 1.88 23.77 25.62
C LEU A 146 1.17 25.02 26.12
N HIS A 147 0.64 25.00 27.35
CA HIS A 147 0.54 26.21 28.15
C HIS A 147 1.00 25.96 29.58
N GLN A 148 2.12 26.62 29.87
CA GLN A 148 2.90 26.62 31.09
C GLN A 148 2.13 27.36 32.19
N ARG A 149 2.06 26.74 33.36
CA ARG A 149 1.48 27.27 34.60
C ARG A 149 2.59 27.86 35.47
N HIS A 150 2.47 29.12 35.86
CA HIS A 150 3.04 29.71 37.08
C HIS A 150 2.04 30.79 37.52
N SER A 151 1.24 30.69 38.60
CA SER A 151 1.48 30.42 40.03
C SER A 151 1.68 31.69 40.87
N LEU A 152 0.69 31.90 41.75
CA LEU A 152 0.72 32.52 43.09
C LEU A 152 0.93 34.04 43.24
N GLY A 153 -0.19 34.73 43.49
CA GLY A 153 -0.51 35.32 44.80
C GLY A 153 0.19 36.61 45.23
N ASN A 154 -0.56 37.71 45.36
CA ASN A 154 -0.53 38.49 46.59
C ASN A 154 -1.74 39.42 46.79
N ARG A 155 -2.16 39.47 48.04
CA ARG A 155 -3.21 40.29 48.66
C ARG A 155 -2.69 41.71 48.92
N LYS A 156 -3.49 42.75 48.67
CA LYS A 156 -3.55 44.01 49.45
C LYS A 156 -4.78 44.88 49.09
N GLU A 157 -5.65 44.97 50.08
CA GLU A 157 -6.49 46.05 50.63
C GLU A 157 -6.52 47.48 50.02
N SER A 158 -7.74 48.07 50.05
CA SER A 158 -8.16 49.50 50.09
C SER A 158 -7.84 50.40 48.86
N SER A 159 -8.69 51.32 48.37
CA SER A 159 -9.74 52.17 48.99
C SER A 159 -10.74 52.73 47.94
N GLU A 160 -11.93 53.11 48.40
CA GLU A 160 -12.82 54.22 47.99
C GLU A 160 -12.67 54.91 46.61
N SER A 161 -13.77 55.05 45.86
CA SER A 161 -14.53 56.33 45.80
C SER A 161 -15.62 56.33 44.71
N THR A 162 -16.80 56.73 45.18
CA THR A 162 -17.99 57.22 44.48
C THR A 162 -17.70 58.29 43.42
N LEU A 163 -18.25 58.13 42.21
CA LEU A 163 -19.23 59.00 41.54
C LEU A 163 -19.45 58.52 40.09
#